data_AF-A0A839QTD5-F1
#
_entry.id   AF-A0A839QTD5-F1
#
_cell.length_a   1.000
_cell.length_b   1.000
_cell.length_c   1.000
_cell.angle_alpha   90.00
_cell.angle_beta   90.00
_cell.angle_gamma   90.00
#
_symmetry.space_group_name_H-M   'P 1'
#
loop_
_entity.id
_entity.type
_entity.pdbx_description
1 polymer ?
#
loop_
_entity_poly.entity_id
_entity_poly.type
_entity_poly.pdbx_seq_one_letter_code
_entity_poly.pdbx_strand_id
1 'polypeptide(L)'
;MNPQLPIAFRATAYWGRSFYLKRRFRCFHYDARFADGTEEIHVHYDTVLQGGRYPADAHVVRKGAESACPEVGTGPWVDYPWGKPLTDP
;
A
#
# COMPACT_ATOMS: atom_id res chain seq x y z
N MET A 1 20.99 -8.19 -4.17
CA MET A 1 20.08 -8.61 -3.09
C MET A 1 18.78 -9.02 -3.73
N ASN A 2 18.26 -10.22 -3.44
CA ASN A 2 16.93 -10.60 -3.90
C ASN A 2 15.94 -9.77 -3.06
N PRO A 3 15.20 -8.80 -3.61
CA PRO A 3 14.30 -8.00 -2.81
C PRO A 3 13.26 -8.96 -2.21
N GLN A 4 13.27 -9.10 -0.89
CA GLN A 4 12.26 -9.90 -0.21
C GLN A 4 10.91 -9.24 -0.47
N LEU A 5 9.87 -10.04 -0.69
CA LEU A 5 8.51 -9.51 -0.77
C LEU A 5 8.03 -9.12 0.64
N PRO A 6 7.24 -8.05 0.78
CA PRO A 6 6.67 -7.69 2.06
C PRO A 6 5.68 -8.77 2.52
N ILE A 7 5.49 -8.89 3.83
CA ILE A 7 4.44 -9.70 4.44
C ILE A 7 3.17 -8.89 4.68
N ALA A 8 3.30 -7.56 4.82
CA ALA A 8 2.18 -6.67 4.99
C ALA A 8 2.41 -5.33 4.29
N PHE A 9 1.32 -4.68 3.92
CA PHE A 9 1.31 -3.41 3.21
C PHE A 9 0.23 -2.50 3.78
N ARG A 10 0.41 -1.19 3.82
CA ARG A 10 -0.66 -0.26 4.21
C ARG A 10 -0.63 1.00 3.38
N ALA A 11 -1.78 1.65 3.31
CA ALA A 11 -1.94 2.92 2.63
C ALA A 11 -2.26 4.03 3.65
N THR A 12 -1.68 5.21 3.44
CA THR A 12 -2.00 6.45 4.15
C THR A 12 -2.65 7.42 3.17
N ALA A 13 -3.93 7.72 3.38
CA ALA A 13 -4.68 8.63 2.53
C ALA A 13 -4.48 10.09 2.92
N TYR A 14 -4.36 10.95 1.92
CA TYR A 14 -4.33 12.40 2.10
C TYR A 14 -4.98 13.11 0.91
N TRP A 15 -5.31 14.39 1.08
CA TRP A 15 -5.90 15.19 0.02
C TRP A 15 -4.84 15.88 -0.83
N GLY A 16 -4.76 15.48 -2.10
CA GLY A 16 -4.05 16.23 -3.13
C GLY A 16 -4.91 17.33 -3.75
N ARG A 17 -4.25 18.33 -4.32
CA ARG A 17 -4.88 19.32 -5.19
C ARG A 17 -4.41 19.09 -6.62
N SER A 18 -5.35 18.86 -7.54
CA SER A 18 -5.01 18.81 -8.96
C SER A 18 -5.15 20.21 -9.52
N PHE A 19 -4.04 20.79 -9.99
CA PHE A 19 -4.06 22.09 -10.65
C PHE A 19 -4.90 22.06 -11.94
N TYR A 20 -4.84 20.94 -12.67
CA TYR A 20 -5.57 20.76 -13.92
C TYR A 20 -7.08 20.58 -13.71
N LEU A 21 -7.47 19.73 -12.76
CA LEU A 21 -8.89 19.42 -12.53
C LEU A 21 -9.57 20.38 -11.56
N LYS A 22 -8.83 21.30 -10.93
CA LYS A 22 -9.31 22.21 -9.86
C LYS A 22 -10.14 21.50 -8.78
N ARG A 23 -9.91 20.20 -8.58
CA ARG A 23 -10.64 19.33 -7.64
C ARG A 23 -9.66 18.70 -6.67
N ARG A 24 -10.15 18.46 -5.44
CA ARG A 24 -9.45 17.64 -4.45
C ARG A 24 -9.55 16.18 -4.90
N PHE A 25 -8.43 15.48 -4.88
CA PHE A 25 -8.38 14.05 -5.15
C PHE A 25 -7.68 13.34 -4.00
N ARG A 26 -8.09 12.11 -3.73
CA ARG A 26 -7.51 11.31 -2.68
C ARG A 26 -6.21 10.69 -3.20
N CYS A 27 -5.11 11.00 -2.53
CA CYS A 27 -3.79 10.46 -2.77
C CYS A 27 -3.44 9.43 -1.70
N PHE A 28 -2.44 8.60 -1.99
CA PHE A 28 -1.96 7.58 -1.06
C PHE A 28 -0.44 7.56 -1.00
N HIS A 29 0.09 7.49 0.21
CA HIS A 29 1.43 6.97 0.48
C HIS A 29 1.32 5.52 0.92
N TYR A 30 2.40 4.76 0.75
CA TYR A 30 2.42 3.35 1.10
C TYR A 30 3.58 3.04 2.02
N ASP A 31 3.34 2.13 2.96
CA ASP A 31 4.38 1.54 3.79
C ASP A 31 4.34 0.02 3.63
N ALA A 32 5.49 -0.62 3.79
CA ALA A 32 5.66 -2.06 3.65
C ALA A 32 6.34 -2.63 4.89
N ARG A 33 5.87 -3.78 5.37
CA ARG A 33 6.48 -4.55 6.45
C ARG A 33 7.01 -5.86 5.91
N PHE A 34 8.25 -6.19 6.25
CA PHE A 34 8.95 -7.40 5.81
C PHE A 34 9.02 -8.45 6.93
N ALA A 35 9.37 -9.69 6.55
CA ALA A 35 9.39 -10.82 7.47
C ALA A 35 10.47 -10.70 8.57
N ASP A 36 11.51 -9.90 8.34
CA ASP A 36 12.56 -9.58 9.30
C ASP A 36 12.12 -8.51 10.33
N GLY A 37 10.90 -7.98 10.21
CA GLY A 37 10.36 -6.91 11.05
C GLY A 37 10.72 -5.51 10.56
N THR A 38 11.46 -5.38 9.46
CA THR A 38 11.76 -4.08 8.85
C THR A 38 10.48 -3.47 8.30
N GLU A 39 10.29 -2.18 8.55
CA GLU A 39 9.24 -1.38 7.92
C GLU A 39 9.88 -0.31 7.03
N GLU A 40 9.49 -0.29 5.77
CA GLU A 40 9.86 0.77 4.83
C GLU A 40 8.68 1.73 4.65
N ILE A 41 8.94 3.02 4.78
CA ILE A 41 7.93 4.09 4.79
C ILE A 41 7.97 4.84 3.45
N HIS A 42 6.79 5.26 2.96
CA HIS A 42 6.64 6.04 1.72
C HIS A 42 7.25 5.35 0.48
N VAL A 43 7.04 4.05 0.36
CA VAL A 43 7.55 3.23 -0.74
C VAL A 43 6.75 3.39 -2.02
N HIS A 44 7.39 3.12 -3.16
CA HIS A 44 6.69 2.96 -4.43
C HIS A 44 6.09 1.54 -4.52
N TYR A 45 4.76 1.45 -4.47
CA TYR A 45 4.03 0.17 -4.36
C TYR A 45 4.45 -0.85 -5.43
N ASP A 46 4.56 -0.43 -6.69
CA ASP A 46 4.85 -1.33 -7.80
C ASP A 46 6.26 -1.92 -7.71
N THR A 47 7.19 -1.17 -7.13
CA THR A 47 8.58 -1.60 -6.95
C THR A 47 8.67 -2.63 -5.82
N VAL A 48 8.05 -2.34 -4.67
CA VAL A 48 8.12 -3.22 -3.49
C VAL A 48 7.32 -4.51 -3.68
N LEU A 49 6.16 -4.42 -4.32
CA LEU A 49 5.32 -5.59 -4.63
C LEU A 49 5.80 -6.34 -5.88
N GLN A 50 6.90 -5.90 -6.50
CA GLN A 50 7.43 -6.42 -7.75
C GLN A 50 6.34 -6.56 -8.84
N GLY A 51 5.52 -5.52 -9.05
CA GLY A 51 4.35 -5.57 -9.93
C GLY A 51 4.66 -5.93 -11.38
N GLY A 52 5.87 -5.66 -11.86
CA GLY A 52 6.33 -6.17 -13.17
C GLY A 52 6.45 -7.71 -13.24
N ARG A 53 6.69 -8.38 -12.10
CA ARG A 53 6.80 -9.84 -11.98
C ARG A 53 5.49 -10.47 -11.48
N TYR A 54 4.82 -9.83 -10.53
CA TYR A 54 3.58 -10.30 -9.90
C TYR A 54 2.46 -9.22 -10.01
N PRO A 55 1.97 -8.93 -11.22
CA PRO A 55 1.02 -7.83 -11.43
C PRO A 55 -0.33 -8.05 -10.74
N ALA A 56 -0.78 -9.30 -10.65
CA ALA A 56 -2.03 -9.65 -9.97
C ALA A 56 -1.95 -9.39 -8.47
N ASP A 57 -0.89 -9.88 -7.82
CA ASP A 57 -0.65 -9.68 -6.38
C ASP A 57 -0.50 -8.20 -6.06
N ALA A 58 0.33 -7.48 -6.84
CA ALA A 58 0.52 -6.05 -6.66
C ALA A 58 -0.80 -5.26 -6.77
N HIS A 59 -1.64 -5.61 -7.74
CA HIS A 59 -2.96 -5.00 -7.91
C HIS A 59 -3.90 -5.31 -6.75
N VAL A 60 -4.00 -6.58 -6.34
CA VAL A 60 -4.88 -7.02 -5.25
C VAL A 60 -4.48 -6.37 -3.92
N VAL A 61 -3.19 -6.38 -3.59
CA VAL A 61 -2.67 -5.79 -2.35
C VAL A 61 -2.87 -4.29 -2.31
N ARG A 62 -2.57 -3.57 -3.41
CA ARG A 62 -2.82 -2.13 -3.51
C ARG A 62 -4.30 -1.82 -3.31
N LYS A 63 -5.19 -2.52 -4.03
CA LYS A 63 -6.64 -2.28 -3.94
C LYS A 63 -7.18 -2.61 -2.54
N GLY A 64 -6.67 -3.67 -1.91
CA GLY A 64 -6.98 -4.03 -0.54
C GLY A 64 -6.62 -2.91 0.44
N ALA A 65 -5.37 -2.44 0.38
CA ALA A 65 -4.86 -1.37 1.23
C ALA A 65 -5.64 -0.06 1.03
N GLU A 66 -5.86 0.37 -0.22
CA GLU A 66 -6.64 1.57 -0.54
C GLU A 66 -8.10 1.48 -0.06
N SER A 67 -8.74 0.31 -0.19
CA SER A 67 -10.15 0.11 0.21
C SER A 67 -10.33 0.07 1.72
N ALA A 68 -9.34 -0.49 2.45
CA ALA A 68 -9.34 -0.54 3.90
C ALA A 68 -8.90 0.80 4.54
N CYS A 69 -8.29 1.69 3.75
CA CYS A 69 -7.79 2.98 4.23
C CYS A 69 -8.96 3.94 4.54
N PRO A 70 -8.93 4.67 5.67
CA PRO A 70 -9.90 5.72 5.98
C PRO A 70 -9.77 6.91 5.02
N GLU A 71 -10.81 7.74 4.92
CA GLU A 71 -10.85 8.88 3.99
C GLU A 71 -9.58 9.77 4.07
N VAL A 72 -9.07 10.02 5.27
CA VAL A 72 -7.78 10.66 5.55
C VAL A 72 -7.09 9.92 6.69
N GLY A 73 -5.77 9.74 6.59
CA GLY A 73 -4.94 9.09 7.60
C GLY A 73 -4.48 7.70 7.20
N THR A 74 -3.83 7.04 8.14
CA THR A 74 -3.21 5.72 7.92
C THR A 74 -4.24 4.61 8.08
N GLY A 75 -4.32 3.74 7.08
CA GLY A 75 -5.15 2.54 7.12
C GLY A 75 -4.50 1.38 7.87
N PRO A 76 -5.24 0.29 8.12
CA PRO A 76 -4.69 -0.92 8.70
C PRO A 76 -3.67 -1.56 7.75
N TRP A 77 -2.83 -2.42 8.30
CA TRP A 77 -2.02 -3.34 7.50
C TRP A 77 -2.93 -4.32 6.77
N VAL A 78 -2.58 -4.63 5.52
CA VAL A 78 -3.16 -5.72 4.74
C VAL A 78 -2.10 -6.76 4.43
N ASP A 79 -2.50 -8.01 4.30
CA ASP A 79 -1.59 -9.11 3.97
C ASP A 79 -1.13 -9.06 2.51
N TYR A 80 0.10 -9.54 2.28
CA TYR A 80 0.54 -9.98 0.96
C TYR A 80 0.37 -11.50 0.84
N PRO A 81 -0.11 -12.05 -0.29
CA PRO A 81 -0.52 -11.38 -1.53
C PRO A 81 -2.03 -11.04 -1.62
N TRP A 82 -2.82 -11.22 -0.56
CA TRP A 82 -4.29 -11.22 -0.68
C TRP A 82 -4.96 -9.86 -0.44
N GLY A 83 -4.26 -8.86 0.09
CA GLY A 83 -4.80 -7.51 0.32
C GLY A 83 -5.93 -7.45 1.35
N LYS A 84 -6.02 -8.45 2.23
CA LYS A 84 -6.99 -8.50 3.32
C LYS A 84 -6.43 -7.79 4.55
N PRO A 85 -7.23 -7.00 5.27
CA PRO A 85 -6.80 -6.43 6.53
C PRO A 85 -6.25 -7.50 7.47
N LEU A 86 -5.02 -7.30 7.93
CA LEU A 86 -4.50 -8.04 9.07
C LEU A 86 -5.37 -7.64 10.25
N THR A 87 -6.24 -8.55 10.65
CA THR A 87 -6.91 -8.45 11.93
C THR A 87 -5.84 -8.79 12.94
N ASP A 88 -5.12 -7.80 13.45
CA ASP A 88 -4.29 -8.05 14.63
C ASP A 88 -5.23 -8.55 15.74
N PRO A 89 -4.88 -9.63 16.47
CA PRO A 89 -5.62 -10.07 17.65
C PRO A 89 -5.61 -9.04 18.78
#